data_AF-A0A8I3W3W4-F1
#
_entry.id   AF-A0A8I3W3W4-F1
#
_cell.length_a   1.000
_cell.length_b   1.000
_cell.length_c   1.000
_cell.angle_alpha   90.00
_cell.angle_beta   90.00
_cell.angle_gamma   90.00
#
_symmetry.space_group_name_H-M   'P 1'
#
loop_
_entity.id
_entity.type
_entity.pdbx_description
1 polymer ?
#
loop_
_entity_poly.entity_id
_entity_poly.type
_entity_poly.pdbx_seq_one_letter_code
_entity_poly.pdbx_strand_id
1 'polypeptide(L)'
;MAEHFKQVIRCPVCLNDLEEAVQLKCGYACCLQCVHSLQKEPHGEGVLCPLCTVASQKKDIKPKYKLRALISIIKELEPKLKSILTMNPRMKKFQVDMTLDVDTASNCLTISEDLRSLRCGHVRHNRKEQAERFSSSLCVLGTSRFTSGRYYWEVDVGTSKIWDVGICKESVNRQGDVVLSSGLGFWTVGCRTGPIFAASTMPLTFLWVSPQLRTVGIYLDVGMRSISFYNVSDGGCHIYTFNDLPVIEPLRPFFSHKRETQDDQSFLSICPGINPDSASPPVYSGKE
;
A
#
# COMPACT_ATOMS: atom_id res chain seq x y z
N MET A 1 -5.31 -10.02 -7.35
CA MET A 1 -6.68 -10.22 -6.85
C MET A 1 -6.66 -10.37 -5.33
N ALA A 2 -7.64 -9.85 -4.60
CA ALA A 2 -7.75 -10.07 -3.15
C ALA A 2 -7.81 -11.58 -2.85
N GLU A 3 -7.08 -12.03 -1.83
CA GLU A 3 -6.93 -13.46 -1.50
C GLU A 3 -8.29 -14.16 -1.31
N HIS A 4 -9.26 -13.44 -0.74
CA HIS A 4 -10.63 -13.92 -0.59
C HIS A 4 -11.30 -14.26 -1.93
N PHE A 5 -11.08 -13.48 -2.98
CA PHE A 5 -11.64 -13.78 -4.30
C PHE A 5 -11.02 -15.04 -4.91
N LYS A 6 -9.71 -15.22 -4.74
CA LYS A 6 -9.01 -16.43 -5.22
C LYS A 6 -9.54 -17.70 -4.54
N GLN A 7 -9.88 -17.62 -3.26
CA GLN A 7 -10.46 -18.75 -2.54
C GLN A 7 -11.87 -19.09 -3.03
N VAL A 8 -12.70 -18.08 -3.33
CA VAL A 8 -14.08 -18.27 -3.78
C VAL A 8 -14.16 -18.86 -5.19
N ILE A 9 -13.19 -18.58 -6.06
CA ILE A 9 -13.19 -19.10 -7.44
C ILE A 9 -12.49 -20.45 -7.59
N ARG A 10 -11.93 -21.03 -6.51
CA ARG A 10 -11.29 -22.34 -6.57
C ARG A 10 -12.30 -23.47 -6.43
N CYS A 11 -12.10 -24.51 -7.22
CA CYS A 11 -12.84 -25.74 -7.12
C CYS A 11 -12.47 -26.46 -5.82
N PRO A 12 -13.44 -26.82 -4.97
CA PRO A 12 -13.13 -27.50 -3.72
C PRO A 12 -12.60 -28.94 -3.91
N VAL A 13 -12.65 -29.47 -5.15
CA VAL A 13 -12.20 -30.83 -5.48
C VAL A 13 -10.77 -30.83 -6.03
N CYS A 14 -10.50 -30.10 -7.12
CA CYS A 14 -9.17 -30.08 -7.74
C CYS A 14 -8.28 -28.90 -7.29
N LEU A 15 -8.80 -27.97 -6.51
CA LEU A 15 -8.12 -26.78 -6.00
C LEU A 15 -7.63 -25.77 -7.06
N ASN A 16 -7.90 -26.04 -8.34
CA ASN A 16 -7.73 -25.10 -9.45
C ASN A 16 -8.94 -24.15 -9.56
N ASP A 17 -8.86 -23.15 -10.42
CA ASP A 17 -10.02 -22.29 -10.71
C ASP A 17 -11.22 -23.11 -11.21
N LEU A 18 -12.43 -22.64 -10.92
CA LEU A 18 -13.72 -23.24 -11.27
C LEU A 18 -13.99 -23.20 -12.79
N GLU A 19 -13.17 -23.91 -13.56
CA GLU A 19 -13.34 -24.09 -15.00
C GLU A 19 -14.56 -24.96 -15.30
N GLU A 20 -15.35 -24.56 -16.31
CA GLU A 20 -16.62 -25.25 -16.63
C GLU A 20 -17.50 -25.50 -15.40
N ALA A 21 -17.63 -24.51 -14.52
CA ALA A 21 -18.32 -24.67 -13.25
C ALA A 21 -19.74 -25.24 -13.43
N VAL A 22 -20.07 -26.26 -12.64
CA VAL A 22 -21.42 -26.81 -12.50
C VAL A 22 -21.90 -26.66 -11.07
N GLN A 23 -23.21 -26.57 -10.89
CA GLN A 23 -23.85 -26.53 -9.59
C GLN A 23 -24.70 -27.80 -9.40
N LEU A 24 -24.51 -28.44 -8.25
CA LEU A 24 -25.34 -29.54 -7.75
C LEU A 24 -26.69 -29.01 -7.23
N LYS A 25 -27.65 -29.91 -7.03
CA LYS A 25 -29.00 -29.59 -6.51
C LYS A 25 -28.97 -28.71 -5.25
N CYS A 26 -28.04 -28.97 -4.36
CA CYS A 26 -27.90 -28.30 -3.07
C CYS A 26 -27.15 -26.96 -3.10
N GLY A 27 -26.65 -26.50 -4.26
CA GLY A 27 -25.86 -25.27 -4.35
C GLY A 27 -24.34 -25.47 -4.44
N TYR A 28 -23.84 -26.67 -4.14
CA TYR A 28 -22.42 -26.96 -4.22
C TYR A 28 -21.89 -26.79 -5.65
N ALA A 29 -20.80 -26.05 -5.82
CA ALA A 29 -20.19 -25.78 -7.12
C ALA A 29 -18.80 -26.41 -7.24
N CYS A 30 -18.54 -27.07 -8.36
CA CYS A 30 -17.24 -27.65 -8.71
C CYS A 30 -17.03 -27.62 -10.24
N CYS A 31 -15.83 -27.94 -10.72
CA CYS A 31 -15.58 -28.07 -12.15
C CYS A 31 -16.38 -29.25 -12.74
N LEU A 32 -16.82 -29.15 -13.99
CA LEU A 32 -17.52 -30.24 -14.68
C LEU A 32 -16.75 -31.57 -14.60
N GLN A 33 -15.43 -31.53 -14.82
CA GLN A 33 -14.57 -32.72 -14.75
C GLN A 33 -14.49 -33.32 -13.34
N CYS A 34 -14.64 -32.50 -12.30
CA CYS A 34 -14.55 -32.93 -10.91
C CYS A 34 -15.82 -33.61 -10.40
N VAL A 35 -16.95 -33.50 -11.12
CA VAL A 35 -18.19 -34.22 -10.79
C VAL A 35 -17.94 -35.74 -10.75
N HIS A 36 -17.09 -36.24 -11.65
CA HIS A 36 -16.77 -37.66 -11.74
C HIS A 36 -15.95 -38.18 -10.55
N SER A 37 -15.31 -37.28 -9.80
CA SER A 37 -14.55 -37.60 -8.59
C SER A 37 -15.41 -37.59 -7.33
N LEU A 38 -16.68 -37.17 -7.42
CA LEU A 38 -17.60 -37.17 -6.29
C LEU A 38 -18.10 -38.59 -5.99
N GLN A 39 -18.46 -38.82 -4.72
CA GLN A 39 -19.04 -40.09 -4.30
C GLN A 39 -20.37 -40.33 -5.03
N LYS A 40 -20.57 -41.54 -5.55
CA LYS A 40 -21.83 -41.93 -6.19
C LYS A 40 -22.91 -42.23 -5.15
N GLU A 41 -24.15 -41.99 -5.51
CA GLU A 41 -25.31 -42.36 -4.72
C GLU A 41 -25.42 -43.89 -4.58
N PRO A 42 -25.63 -44.43 -3.37
CA PRO A 42 -25.88 -45.85 -3.18
C PRO A 42 -27.13 -46.29 -3.95
N HIS A 43 -27.00 -47.32 -4.79
CA HIS A 43 -28.10 -47.86 -5.60
C HIS A 43 -28.70 -46.89 -6.64
N GLY A 44 -28.00 -45.79 -6.96
CA GLY A 44 -28.45 -44.79 -7.93
C GLY A 44 -27.35 -44.36 -8.90
N GLU A 45 -27.73 -43.53 -9.87
CA GLU A 45 -26.80 -42.90 -10.84
C GLU A 45 -26.39 -41.47 -10.43
N GLY A 46 -26.90 -40.98 -9.29
CA GLY A 46 -26.61 -39.65 -8.77
C GLY A 46 -25.21 -39.51 -8.17
N VAL A 47 -24.83 -38.27 -7.91
CA VAL A 47 -23.63 -37.91 -7.14
C VAL A 47 -24.02 -37.27 -5.82
N LEU A 48 -23.29 -37.58 -4.75
CA LEU A 48 -23.48 -37.01 -3.42
C LEU A 48 -22.62 -35.76 -3.24
N CYS A 49 -23.22 -34.71 -2.69
CA CYS A 49 -22.47 -33.52 -2.28
C CYS A 49 -21.51 -33.87 -1.13
N PRO A 50 -20.21 -33.50 -1.21
CA PRO A 50 -19.24 -33.81 -0.16
C PRO A 50 -19.48 -33.04 1.15
N LEU A 51 -20.27 -31.97 1.13
CA LEU A 51 -20.52 -31.14 2.32
C LEU A 51 -21.83 -31.47 3.03
N CYS A 52 -22.88 -31.82 2.29
CA CYS A 52 -24.23 -31.99 2.84
C CYS A 52 -24.91 -33.30 2.46
N THR A 53 -24.20 -34.21 1.76
CA THR A 53 -24.64 -35.54 1.32
C THR A 53 -25.89 -35.60 0.46
N VAL A 54 -26.51 -34.46 0.12
CA VAL A 54 -27.65 -34.38 -0.79
C VAL A 54 -27.27 -34.94 -2.16
N ALA A 55 -28.05 -35.92 -2.63
CA ALA A 55 -27.90 -36.51 -3.96
C ALA A 55 -28.37 -35.54 -5.06
N SER A 56 -27.59 -35.45 -6.14
CA SER A 56 -27.91 -34.73 -7.35
C SER A 56 -27.92 -35.69 -8.54
N GLN A 57 -29.07 -35.79 -9.21
CA GLN A 57 -29.19 -36.57 -10.44
C GLN A 57 -28.61 -35.80 -11.62
N LYS A 58 -28.36 -36.46 -12.75
CA LYS A 58 -27.83 -35.83 -13.97
C LYS A 58 -28.60 -34.58 -14.40
N LYS A 59 -29.94 -34.59 -14.25
CA LYS A 59 -30.81 -33.45 -14.58
C LYS A 59 -30.69 -32.28 -13.60
N ASP A 60 -30.26 -32.53 -12.37
CA ASP A 60 -30.11 -31.53 -11.31
C ASP A 60 -28.77 -30.79 -11.40
N ILE A 61 -27.77 -31.37 -12.06
CA ILE A 61 -26.47 -30.77 -12.30
C ILE A 61 -26.60 -29.72 -13.41
N LYS A 62 -26.43 -28.45 -13.07
CA LYS A 62 -26.60 -27.34 -14.01
C LYS A 62 -25.27 -26.63 -14.28
N PRO A 63 -24.86 -26.47 -15.56
CA PRO A 63 -23.75 -25.61 -15.91
C PRO A 63 -23.98 -24.17 -15.45
N LYS A 64 -22.93 -23.52 -14.98
CA LYS A 64 -22.92 -22.11 -14.57
C LYS A 64 -22.09 -21.28 -15.54
N TYR A 65 -22.62 -21.13 -16.75
CA TYR A 65 -21.99 -20.39 -17.84
C TYR A 65 -21.62 -18.94 -17.46
N LYS A 66 -22.43 -18.25 -16.63
CA LYS A 66 -22.10 -16.91 -16.12
C LYS A 66 -20.84 -16.93 -15.24
N LEU A 67 -20.71 -17.93 -14.36
CA LEU A 67 -19.54 -18.09 -13.51
C LEU A 67 -18.30 -18.44 -14.35
N ARG A 68 -18.42 -19.35 -15.31
CA ARG A 68 -17.38 -19.65 -16.29
C ARG A 68 -16.90 -18.41 -17.05
N ALA A 69 -17.84 -17.60 -17.54
CA ALA A 69 -17.51 -16.36 -18.25
C ALA A 69 -16.78 -15.37 -17.34
N LEU A 70 -17.23 -15.18 -16.10
CA LEU A 70 -16.56 -14.32 -15.13
C LEU A 70 -15.14 -14.79 -14.82
N ILE A 71 -14.92 -16.09 -14.59
CA ILE A 71 -13.59 -16.66 -14.34
C ILE A 71 -12.67 -16.41 -15.53
N SER A 72 -13.18 -16.58 -16.76
CA SER A 72 -12.41 -16.34 -17.99
C SER A 72 -11.99 -14.87 -18.10
N ILE A 73 -12.92 -13.93 -17.86
CA ILE A 73 -12.65 -12.49 -17.87
C ILE A 73 -11.60 -12.13 -16.79
N ILE A 74 -11.75 -12.68 -15.59
CA ILE A 74 -10.83 -12.42 -14.47
C ILE A 74 -9.41 -12.90 -14.81
N LYS A 75 -9.27 -14.13 -15.34
CA LYS A 75 -7.98 -14.67 -15.77
C LYS A 75 -7.28 -13.80 -16.82
N GLU A 76 -8.05 -13.21 -17.73
CA GLU A 76 -7.52 -12.33 -18.76
C GLU A 76 -7.13 -10.95 -18.21
N LEU A 77 -7.95 -10.37 -17.33
CA LEU A 77 -7.75 -9.00 -16.83
C LEU A 77 -6.71 -8.92 -15.71
N GLU A 78 -6.60 -9.93 -14.85
CA GLU A 78 -5.67 -9.90 -13.72
C GLU A 78 -4.21 -9.58 -14.09
N PRO A 79 -3.57 -10.27 -15.07
CA PRO A 79 -2.19 -9.95 -15.43
C PRO A 79 -2.06 -8.55 -16.04
N LYS A 80 -3.06 -8.10 -16.82
CA LYS A 80 -3.09 -6.76 -17.41
C LYS A 80 -3.16 -5.69 -16.33
N LEU A 81 -4.06 -5.84 -15.37
CA LEU A 81 -4.20 -4.94 -14.23
C LEU A 81 -2.94 -4.95 -13.36
N LYS A 82 -2.36 -6.13 -13.08
CA LYS A 82 -1.12 -6.24 -12.33
C LYS A 82 0.01 -5.48 -13.02
N SER A 83 0.15 -5.62 -14.34
CA SER A 83 1.17 -4.89 -15.10
C SER A 83 1.01 -3.37 -15.04
N ILE A 84 -0.23 -2.86 -14.97
CA ILE A 84 -0.53 -1.42 -14.91
C ILE A 84 -0.35 -0.89 -13.48
N LEU A 85 -0.76 -1.67 -12.49
CA LEU A 85 -0.76 -1.32 -11.07
C LEU A 85 0.54 -1.74 -10.36
N THR A 86 1.60 -2.06 -11.09
CA THR A 86 2.93 -2.28 -10.53
C THR A 86 3.81 -1.09 -10.86
N MET A 87 4.61 -0.66 -9.88
CA MET A 87 5.58 0.40 -10.02
C MET A 87 6.50 0.14 -11.22
N ASN A 88 6.65 1.12 -12.10
CA ASN A 88 7.61 1.03 -13.18
C ASN A 88 9.02 1.17 -12.60
N PRO A 89 9.93 0.18 -12.76
CA PRO A 89 11.29 0.25 -12.19
C PRO A 89 12.08 1.47 -12.66
N ARG A 90 11.74 2.06 -13.81
CA ARG A 90 12.36 3.29 -14.32
C ARG A 90 12.13 4.50 -13.43
N MET A 91 11.12 4.47 -12.55
CA MET A 91 10.84 5.54 -11.59
C MET A 91 12.00 5.74 -10.60
N LYS A 92 12.75 4.68 -10.29
CA LYS A 92 13.96 4.75 -9.44
C LYS A 92 15.07 5.62 -10.01
N LYS A 93 15.06 5.93 -11.33
CA LYS A 93 16.02 6.87 -11.93
C LYS A 93 15.82 8.31 -11.46
N PHE A 94 14.66 8.62 -10.89
CA PHE A 94 14.34 9.93 -10.32
C PHE A 94 14.56 9.96 -8.81
N GLN A 95 15.29 8.99 -8.25
CA GLN A 95 15.53 8.92 -6.82
C GLN A 95 16.27 10.18 -6.34
N VAL A 96 15.71 10.82 -5.32
CA VAL A 96 16.33 11.97 -4.67
C VAL A 96 16.86 11.58 -3.32
N ASP A 97 18.05 12.09 -3.01
CA ASP A 97 18.61 12.02 -1.67
C ASP A 97 18.11 13.21 -0.86
N MET A 98 17.53 12.95 0.31
CA MET A 98 16.81 13.96 1.09
C MET A 98 16.98 13.74 2.59
N THR A 99 16.91 14.85 3.32
CA THR A 99 16.90 14.89 4.78
C THR A 99 15.65 15.58 5.32
N LEU A 100 15.38 15.39 6.61
CA LEU A 100 14.33 16.04 7.38
C LEU A 100 14.75 17.47 7.75
N ASP A 101 13.80 18.39 7.67
CA ASP A 101 13.96 19.79 7.99
C ASP A 101 13.65 20.04 9.48
N VAL A 102 14.70 20.09 10.30
CA VAL A 102 14.62 20.25 11.76
C VAL A 102 13.89 21.52 12.18
N ASP A 103 13.90 22.56 11.33
CA ASP A 103 13.22 23.83 11.59
C ASP A 103 11.70 23.71 11.50
N THR A 104 11.21 22.70 10.79
CA THR A 104 9.79 22.40 10.67
C THR A 104 9.27 21.40 11.70
N ALA A 105 10.17 20.58 12.24
CA ALA A 105 9.82 19.44 13.07
C ALA A 105 9.13 19.85 14.37
N SER A 106 8.00 19.20 14.69
CA SER A 106 7.38 19.34 16.00
C SER A 106 8.36 19.05 17.14
N ASN A 107 8.22 19.79 18.24
CA ASN A 107 9.08 19.64 19.42
C ASN A 107 8.91 18.28 20.10
N CYS A 108 7.86 17.52 19.80
CA CYS A 108 7.69 16.16 20.30
C CYS A 108 8.40 15.10 19.44
N LEU A 109 9.00 15.49 18.32
CA LEU A 109 9.73 14.59 17.42
C LEU A 109 11.23 14.63 17.68
N THR A 110 11.80 13.44 17.82
CA THR A 110 13.26 13.22 17.84
C THR A 110 13.69 12.80 16.45
N ILE A 111 14.68 13.49 15.90
CA ILE A 111 15.28 13.22 14.60
C ILE A 111 16.66 12.61 14.82
N SER A 112 17.03 11.62 14.02
CA SER A 112 18.37 11.00 14.04
C SER A 112 19.46 11.97 13.59
N GLU A 113 20.72 11.67 13.91
CA GLU A 113 21.87 12.52 13.55
C GLU A 113 22.05 12.66 12.04
N ASP A 114 21.74 11.62 11.27
CA ASP A 114 21.77 11.64 9.80
C ASP A 114 20.59 12.38 9.16
N LEU A 115 19.68 12.90 9.99
CA LEU A 115 18.47 13.64 9.60
C LEU A 115 17.51 12.83 8.71
N ARG A 116 17.51 11.50 8.79
CA ARG A 116 16.64 10.66 7.94
C ARG A 116 15.55 9.94 8.68
N SER A 117 15.72 9.73 9.97
CA SER A 117 14.76 9.02 10.80
C SER A 117 14.05 9.98 11.75
N LEU A 118 12.75 9.77 11.94
CA LEU A 118 11.98 10.42 12.99
C LEU A 118 11.30 9.40 13.89
N ARG A 119 11.25 9.72 15.18
CA ARG A 119 10.47 9.00 16.17
C ARG A 119 9.73 9.98 17.07
N CYS A 120 8.58 9.57 17.57
CA CYS A 120 7.85 10.36 18.55
C CYS A 120 8.48 10.14 19.92
N GLY A 121 9.10 11.18 20.47
CA GLY A 121 9.75 11.12 21.78
C GLY A 121 8.75 11.23 22.93
N HIS A 122 9.21 10.89 24.14
CA HIS A 122 8.50 11.19 25.38
C HIS A 122 8.73 12.63 25.87
N VAL A 123 9.85 13.21 25.46
CA VAL A 123 10.31 14.53 25.91
C VAL A 123 10.10 15.53 24.80
N ARG A 124 9.53 16.68 25.17
CA ARG A 124 9.42 17.83 24.29
C ARG A 124 10.76 18.54 24.23
N HIS A 125 11.31 18.67 23.02
CA HIS A 125 12.54 19.42 22.76
C HIS A 125 12.28 20.92 22.89
N ASN A 126 13.20 21.65 23.52
CA ASN A 126 13.12 23.12 23.66
C ASN A 126 13.66 23.84 22.41
N ARG A 127 13.22 23.44 21.21
CA ARG A 127 13.57 24.19 19.99
C ARG A 127 12.73 25.46 19.93
N LYS A 128 13.33 26.52 19.39
CA LYS A 128 12.70 27.83 19.25
C LYS A 128 11.38 27.71 18.47
N GLU A 129 10.33 28.33 19.00
CA GLU A 129 9.07 28.47 18.30
C GLU A 129 9.23 29.47 17.16
N GLN A 130 8.83 29.05 15.95
CA GLN A 130 8.91 29.82 14.72
C GLN A 130 7.78 29.40 13.78
N ALA A 131 7.43 30.24 12.82
CA ALA A 131 6.28 30.04 11.94
C ALA A 131 6.40 28.75 11.10
N GLU A 132 7.63 28.37 10.79
CA GLU A 132 7.97 27.20 9.99
C GLU A 132 7.73 25.87 10.72
N ARG A 133 7.68 25.91 12.07
CA ARG A 133 7.58 24.73 12.93
C ARG A 133 6.12 24.32 13.15
N PHE A 134 5.86 23.01 13.05
CA PHE A 134 4.57 22.46 13.50
C PHE A 134 4.45 22.55 15.02
N SER A 135 3.51 23.36 15.52
CA SER A 135 3.43 23.64 16.96
C SER A 135 2.75 22.54 17.78
N SER A 136 1.69 21.91 17.24
CA SER A 136 0.93 20.84 17.92
C SER A 136 1.09 19.47 17.26
N SER A 137 0.99 19.42 15.93
CA SER A 137 0.94 18.16 15.18
C SER A 137 2.29 17.45 15.10
N LEU A 138 2.30 16.11 15.24
CA LEU A 138 3.50 15.26 15.23
C LEU A 138 4.07 15.04 13.82
N CYS A 139 4.42 16.14 13.15
CA CYS A 139 4.82 16.16 11.74
C CYS A 139 6.15 16.89 11.53
N VAL A 140 6.78 16.62 10.39
CA VAL A 140 8.02 17.24 9.90
C VAL A 140 8.03 17.26 8.38
N LEU A 141 8.68 18.25 7.78
CA LEU A 141 8.88 18.33 6.33
C LEU A 141 10.26 17.82 5.91
N GLY A 142 10.38 17.36 4.67
CA GLY A 142 11.68 17.15 4.03
C GLY A 142 12.29 18.47 3.55
N THR A 143 13.61 18.56 3.46
CA THR A 143 14.35 19.77 3.06
C THR A 143 14.10 20.21 1.62
N SER A 144 13.77 19.27 0.73
CA SER A 144 13.53 19.52 -0.70
C SER A 144 12.27 20.36 -0.96
N ARG A 145 12.33 21.22 -1.97
CA ARG A 145 11.24 22.07 -2.49
C ARG A 145 11.05 21.79 -3.97
N PHE A 146 9.97 21.10 -4.32
CA PHE A 146 9.70 20.68 -5.68
C PHE A 146 8.85 21.70 -6.42
N THR A 147 9.37 22.19 -7.55
CA THR A 147 8.68 23.19 -8.40
C THR A 147 8.51 22.72 -9.84
N SER A 148 9.29 21.73 -10.29
CA SER A 148 9.22 21.16 -11.64
C SER A 148 9.87 19.76 -11.65
N GLY A 149 9.70 18.98 -12.72
CA GLY A 149 10.40 17.71 -12.86
C GLY A 149 9.72 16.50 -12.20
N ARG A 150 10.50 15.44 -11.97
CA ARG A 150 10.06 14.14 -11.47
C ARG A 150 10.98 13.69 -10.35
N TYR A 151 10.39 13.14 -9.29
CA TYR A 151 11.11 12.79 -8.08
C TYR A 151 10.58 11.49 -7.48
N TYR A 152 11.48 10.69 -6.93
CA TYR A 152 11.18 9.45 -6.26
C TYR A 152 11.91 9.37 -4.93
N TRP A 153 11.24 8.90 -3.88
CA TRP A 153 11.88 8.53 -2.63
C TRP A 153 11.11 7.39 -1.96
N GLU A 154 11.81 6.64 -1.10
CA GLU A 154 11.21 5.55 -0.34
C GLU A 154 11.22 5.92 1.15
N VAL A 155 10.16 5.55 1.86
CA VAL A 155 10.05 5.71 3.31
C VAL A 155 9.81 4.35 3.93
N ASP A 156 10.72 3.95 4.81
CA ASP A 156 10.52 2.80 5.69
C ASP A 156 9.60 3.23 6.84
N VAL A 157 8.42 2.61 6.88
CA VAL A 157 7.41 2.77 7.92
C VAL A 157 7.48 1.67 8.98
N GLY A 158 8.36 0.67 8.79
CA GLY A 158 8.70 -0.34 9.78
C GLY A 158 7.47 -1.01 10.41
N THR A 159 7.44 -1.01 11.75
CA THR A 159 6.32 -1.53 12.56
C THR A 159 5.32 -0.46 12.99
N SER A 160 5.50 0.80 12.56
CA SER A 160 4.66 1.91 12.98
C SER A 160 3.20 1.69 12.63
N LYS A 161 2.32 1.96 13.60
CA LYS A 161 0.88 1.71 13.50
C LYS A 161 0.11 2.95 13.07
N ILE A 162 0.66 4.13 13.32
CA ILE A 162 0.06 5.40 12.97
C ILE A 162 1.12 6.29 12.30
N TRP A 163 0.94 6.54 11.02
CA TRP A 163 1.86 7.34 10.21
C TRP A 163 1.15 7.93 8.99
N ASP A 164 1.68 9.02 8.46
CA ASP A 164 1.31 9.58 7.16
C ASP A 164 2.57 10.03 6.41
N VAL A 165 2.62 9.73 5.12
CA VAL A 165 3.70 10.16 4.23
C VAL A 165 3.14 10.68 2.91
N GLY A 166 3.83 11.63 2.31
CA GLY A 166 3.44 12.19 1.01
C GLY A 166 4.03 13.57 0.81
N ILE A 167 3.22 14.50 0.34
CA ILE A 167 3.62 15.90 0.14
C ILE A 167 2.58 16.88 0.71
N CYS A 168 3.02 18.10 0.98
CA CYS A 168 2.16 19.23 1.24
C CYS A 168 2.60 20.46 0.44
N LYS A 169 1.74 21.49 0.39
CA LYS A 169 2.13 22.82 -0.08
C LYS A 169 3.17 23.43 0.87
N GLU A 170 4.05 24.29 0.36
CA GLU A 170 4.94 25.09 1.23
C GLU A 170 4.12 25.98 2.19
N SER A 171 3.01 26.54 1.72
CA SER A 171 2.18 27.49 2.48
C SER A 171 1.17 26.88 3.47
N VAL A 172 1.19 25.55 3.70
CA VAL A 172 0.23 24.93 4.64
C VAL A 172 0.31 25.57 6.03
N ASN A 173 -0.83 25.69 6.71
CA ASN A 173 -0.85 26.12 8.10
C ASN A 173 -0.12 25.09 8.98
N ARG A 174 0.89 25.55 9.72
CA ARG A 174 1.70 24.73 10.63
C ARG A 174 1.33 24.94 12.09
N GLN A 175 0.42 25.88 12.36
CA GLN A 175 0.03 26.25 13.72
C GLN A 175 -1.23 25.50 14.17
N GLY A 176 -1.18 24.92 15.37
CA GLY A 176 -2.26 24.12 15.93
C GLY A 176 -2.37 22.73 15.30
N ASP A 177 -3.58 22.19 15.33
CA ASP A 177 -3.86 20.84 14.83
C ASP A 177 -4.00 20.84 13.30
N VAL A 178 -3.22 19.96 12.67
CA VAL A 178 -3.18 19.79 11.22
C VAL A 178 -4.23 18.76 10.83
N VAL A 179 -5.14 19.18 9.96
CA VAL A 179 -6.11 18.30 9.30
C VAL A 179 -5.53 17.86 7.96
N LEU A 180 -5.22 16.57 7.83
CA LEU A 180 -4.68 16.01 6.60
C LEU A 180 -5.77 15.87 5.55
N SER A 181 -5.79 16.80 4.61
CA SER A 181 -6.73 16.86 3.49
C SER A 181 -6.07 17.49 2.26
N SER A 182 -6.34 16.90 1.11
CA SER A 182 -5.93 17.41 -0.21
C SER A 182 -6.54 18.77 -0.50
N GLY A 183 -7.75 19.05 0.00
CA GLY A 183 -8.37 20.38 -0.06
C GLY A 183 -7.63 21.43 0.78
N LEU A 184 -6.86 21.00 1.80
CA LEU A 184 -6.02 21.84 2.64
C LEU A 184 -4.53 21.79 2.23
N GLY A 185 -4.22 21.18 1.08
CA GLY A 185 -2.86 21.13 0.56
C GLY A 185 -2.01 19.97 1.07
N PHE A 186 -2.61 18.88 1.55
CA PHE A 186 -1.90 17.66 1.96
C PHE A 186 -2.31 16.46 1.09
N TRP A 187 -1.36 15.91 0.33
CA TRP A 187 -1.56 14.71 -0.49
C TRP A 187 -0.72 13.58 0.10
N THR A 188 -1.34 12.84 1.02
CA THR A 188 -0.68 11.82 1.83
C THR A 188 -1.45 10.51 1.80
N VAL A 189 -0.72 9.42 2.02
CA VAL A 189 -1.28 8.12 2.41
C VAL A 189 -0.78 7.79 3.79
N GLY A 190 -1.58 7.07 4.58
CA GLY A 190 -1.23 6.78 5.96
C GLY A 190 -1.94 5.58 6.54
N CYS A 191 -1.47 5.15 7.69
CA CYS A 191 -2.07 4.12 8.53
C CYS A 191 -2.66 4.74 9.80
N ARG A 192 -3.82 4.25 10.21
CA ARG A 192 -4.53 4.61 11.45
C ARG A 192 -4.62 3.39 12.36
N THR A 193 -5.07 3.63 13.59
CA THR A 193 -5.41 2.57 14.56
C THR A 193 -6.32 1.52 13.91
N GLY A 194 -6.00 0.23 14.04
CA GLY A 194 -6.82 -0.86 13.50
C GLY A 194 -6.46 -1.30 12.07
N PRO A 195 -5.16 -1.48 11.76
CA PRO A 195 -4.56 -1.45 10.39
C PRO A 195 -5.40 -0.79 9.27
N ILE A 196 -5.90 0.42 9.50
CA ILE A 196 -6.73 1.12 8.51
C ILE A 196 -5.84 2.03 7.66
N PHE A 197 -5.74 1.76 6.37
CA PHE A 197 -5.01 2.61 5.43
C PHE A 197 -5.94 3.60 4.74
N ALA A 198 -5.47 4.83 4.53
CA ALA A 198 -6.27 5.87 3.87
C ALA A 198 -5.41 6.87 3.09
N ALA A 199 -6.01 7.45 2.04
CA ALA A 199 -5.51 8.62 1.35
C ALA A 199 -6.27 9.88 1.83
N SER A 200 -5.57 11.01 1.99
CA SER A 200 -6.10 12.30 2.46
C SER A 200 -7.02 13.03 1.46
N THR A 201 -7.93 12.31 0.79
CA THR A 201 -8.97 12.91 -0.05
C THR A 201 -10.09 13.54 0.78
N MET A 202 -11.00 14.27 0.11
CA MET A 202 -12.28 14.69 0.70
C MET A 202 -13.44 14.16 -0.14
N PRO A 203 -14.27 13.24 0.39
CA PRO A 203 -14.12 12.53 1.67
C PRO A 203 -12.88 11.62 1.71
N LEU A 204 -12.46 11.17 2.91
CA LEU A 204 -11.30 10.29 3.10
C LEU A 204 -11.48 8.97 2.32
N THR A 205 -10.47 8.55 1.55
CA THR A 205 -10.52 7.30 0.78
C THR A 205 -9.82 6.19 1.55
N PHE A 206 -10.55 5.15 1.95
CA PHE A 206 -9.97 3.95 2.54
C PHE A 206 -9.27 3.09 1.49
N LEU A 207 -8.12 2.52 1.84
CA LEU A 207 -7.24 1.79 0.94
C LEU A 207 -7.11 0.33 1.37
N TRP A 208 -7.17 -0.57 0.39
CA TRP A 208 -6.97 -2.00 0.58
C TRP A 208 -5.51 -2.35 0.32
N VAL A 209 -4.68 -2.19 1.34
CA VAL A 209 -3.23 -2.41 1.26
C VAL A 209 -2.85 -3.64 2.09
N SER A 210 -1.81 -4.37 1.67
CA SER A 210 -1.28 -5.48 2.45
C SER A 210 -0.92 -5.01 3.87
N PRO A 211 -1.38 -5.71 4.94
CA PRO A 211 -1.01 -5.39 6.32
C PRO A 211 0.49 -5.50 6.61
N GLN A 212 1.26 -6.10 5.68
CA GLN A 212 2.70 -6.25 5.78
C GLN A 212 3.48 -5.10 5.12
N LEU A 213 2.82 -4.00 4.75
CA LEU A 213 3.48 -2.80 4.21
C LEU A 213 4.58 -2.32 5.17
N ARG A 214 5.84 -2.36 4.71
CA ARG A 214 7.00 -1.82 5.44
C ARG A 214 7.61 -0.62 4.77
N THR A 215 7.53 -0.52 3.45
CA THR A 215 8.19 0.53 2.68
C THR A 215 7.25 1.13 1.65
N VAL A 216 7.06 2.44 1.73
CA VAL A 216 6.24 3.22 0.77
C VAL A 216 7.17 3.92 -0.22
N GLY A 217 7.05 3.57 -1.49
CA GLY A 217 7.66 4.31 -2.60
C GLY A 217 6.75 5.45 -3.01
N ILE A 218 7.29 6.66 -3.10
CA ILE A 218 6.55 7.88 -3.41
C ILE A 218 7.14 8.49 -4.68
N TYR A 219 6.30 8.71 -5.67
CA TYR A 219 6.68 9.28 -6.96
C TYR A 219 5.87 10.51 -7.27
N LEU A 220 6.56 11.65 -7.36
CA LEU A 220 5.99 12.93 -7.74
C LEU A 220 6.37 13.22 -9.19
N ASP A 221 5.36 13.48 -10.03
CA ASP A 221 5.53 14.02 -11.36
C ASP A 221 4.84 15.39 -11.41
N VAL A 222 5.66 16.44 -11.30
CA VAL A 222 5.16 17.81 -11.25
C VAL A 222 4.58 18.22 -12.61
N GLY A 223 5.17 17.77 -13.71
CA GLY A 223 4.70 18.06 -15.07
C GLY A 223 3.34 17.40 -15.36
N MET A 224 3.17 16.16 -14.91
CA MET A 224 1.89 15.44 -14.99
C MET A 224 0.91 15.81 -13.87
N ARG A 225 1.31 16.68 -12.94
CA ARG A 225 0.51 17.12 -11.79
C ARG A 225 -0.03 15.95 -10.97
N SER A 226 0.81 14.94 -10.72
CA SER A 226 0.41 13.71 -10.04
C SER A 226 1.41 13.27 -8.98
N ILE A 227 0.91 12.65 -7.92
CA ILE A 227 1.73 11.92 -6.94
C ILE A 227 1.17 10.52 -6.73
N SER A 228 2.04 9.52 -6.89
CA SER A 228 1.71 8.10 -6.81
C SER A 228 2.46 7.42 -5.66
N PHE A 229 1.79 6.45 -5.04
CA PHE A 229 2.28 5.70 -3.88
C PHE A 229 2.30 4.21 -4.20
N TYR A 230 3.35 3.52 -3.77
CA TYR A 230 3.58 2.10 -4.06
C TYR A 230 4.04 1.35 -2.80
N ASN A 231 3.56 0.13 -2.63
CA ASN A 231 4.04 -0.81 -1.64
C ASN A 231 5.29 -1.50 -2.19
N VAL A 232 6.46 -1.01 -1.82
CA VAL A 232 7.75 -1.55 -2.28
C VAL A 232 7.96 -2.96 -1.72
N SER A 233 7.42 -3.26 -0.54
CA SER A 233 7.51 -4.56 0.12
C SER A 233 6.73 -5.68 -0.61
N ASP A 234 5.73 -5.32 -1.42
CA ASP A 234 4.88 -6.26 -2.16
C ASP A 234 5.12 -6.16 -3.67
N GLY A 235 6.40 -6.21 -4.08
CA GLY A 235 6.78 -6.18 -5.50
C GLY A 235 6.42 -4.87 -6.23
N GLY A 236 6.17 -3.78 -5.50
CA GLY A 236 5.81 -2.48 -6.07
C GLY A 236 4.33 -2.33 -6.42
N CYS A 237 3.41 -3.04 -5.77
CA CYS A 237 1.97 -2.84 -5.94
C CYS A 237 1.57 -1.38 -5.70
N HIS A 238 0.76 -0.81 -6.58
CA HIS A 238 0.19 0.53 -6.45
C HIS A 238 -0.72 0.63 -5.23
N ILE A 239 -0.58 1.72 -4.48
CA ILE A 239 -1.41 2.04 -3.31
C ILE A 239 -2.46 3.07 -3.70
N TYR A 240 -2.02 4.22 -4.21
CA TYR A 240 -2.90 5.33 -4.55
C TYR A 240 -2.22 6.34 -5.49
N THR A 241 -3.01 7.16 -6.17
CA THR A 241 -2.50 8.32 -6.92
C THR A 241 -3.45 9.49 -6.80
N PHE A 242 -2.91 10.64 -6.39
CA PHE A 242 -3.59 11.91 -6.55
C PHE A 242 -3.21 12.52 -7.90
N ASN A 243 -4.20 13.09 -8.58
CA ASN A 243 -4.04 13.81 -9.84
C ASN A 243 -4.39 15.28 -9.65
N ASP A 244 -4.18 16.08 -10.69
CA ASP A 244 -4.54 17.49 -10.75
C ASP A 244 -3.93 18.36 -9.65
N LEU A 245 -2.74 17.99 -9.15
CA LEU A 245 -2.01 18.75 -8.14
C LEU A 245 -1.88 20.23 -8.55
N PRO A 246 -2.14 21.19 -7.65
CA PRO A 246 -1.94 22.60 -7.91
C PRO A 246 -0.44 22.93 -7.82
N VAL A 247 0.21 23.14 -8.96
CA VAL A 247 1.63 23.49 -9.03
C VAL A 247 1.80 25.00 -9.19
N ILE A 248 1.23 25.75 -8.25
CA ILE A 248 1.33 27.23 -8.20
C ILE A 248 2.36 27.70 -7.17
N GLU A 249 2.86 26.77 -6.37
CA GLU A 249 3.81 27.00 -5.27
C GLU A 249 4.66 25.73 -5.06
N PRO A 250 5.80 25.81 -4.35
CA PRO A 250 6.62 24.64 -4.08
C PRO A 250 5.88 23.57 -3.26
N LEU A 251 6.11 22.31 -3.61
CA LEU A 251 5.63 21.15 -2.87
C LEU A 251 6.76 20.61 -1.98
N ARG A 252 6.41 20.25 -0.74
CA ARG A 252 7.32 19.75 0.27
C ARG A 252 6.99 18.31 0.63
N PRO A 253 7.98 17.42 0.75
CA PRO A 253 7.83 16.11 1.36
C PRO A 253 7.28 16.25 2.78
N PHE A 254 6.31 15.41 3.13
CA PHE A 254 5.61 15.46 4.40
C PHE A 254 5.69 14.10 5.11
N PHE A 255 5.99 14.13 6.41
CA PHE A 255 6.09 12.96 7.26
C PHE A 255 5.39 13.22 8.60
N SER A 256 4.60 12.26 9.06
CA SER A 256 3.92 12.29 10.35
C SER A 256 3.98 10.91 10.98
N HIS A 257 4.26 10.87 12.27
CA HIS A 257 4.32 9.63 13.04
C HIS A 257 3.74 9.86 14.43
N LYS A 258 2.83 8.97 14.84
CA LYS A 258 2.25 8.97 16.19
C LYS A 258 2.48 7.62 16.83
N ARG A 259 2.66 7.63 18.15
CA ARG A 259 2.71 6.41 18.95
C ARG A 259 1.32 5.80 19.09
N GLU A 260 1.24 4.49 19.00
CA GLU A 260 0.03 3.75 19.41
C GLU A 260 0.00 3.55 20.93
N THR A 261 1.15 3.25 21.53
CA THR A 261 1.31 3.00 22.97
C THR A 261 2.46 3.82 23.54
N GLN A 262 2.54 3.91 24.87
CA GLN A 262 3.63 4.66 25.52
C GLN A 262 5.01 4.06 25.19
N ASP A 263 5.11 2.75 25.06
CA ASP A 263 6.36 2.01 24.81
C ASP A 263 6.69 1.86 23.31
N ASP A 264 5.94 2.50 22.42
CA ASP A 264 6.16 2.44 20.98
C ASP A 264 7.54 3.03 20.60
N GLN A 265 8.47 2.13 20.25
CA GLN A 265 9.82 2.45 19.78
C GLN A 265 9.91 2.54 18.25
N SER A 266 8.79 2.52 17.54
CA SER A 266 8.80 2.59 16.08
C SER A 266 9.28 3.97 15.60
N PHE A 267 9.77 3.98 14.37
CA PHE A 267 10.31 5.16 13.72
C PHE A 267 9.98 5.10 12.23
N LEU A 268 9.94 6.27 11.60
CA LEU A 268 9.93 6.38 10.14
C LEU A 268 11.34 6.75 9.68
N SER A 269 11.79 6.18 8.58
CA SER A 269 13.09 6.54 7.97
C SER A 269 12.98 6.78 6.48
N ILE A 270 13.60 7.86 6.00
CA ILE A 270 13.83 8.07 4.58
C ILE A 270 14.94 7.11 4.13
N CYS A 271 14.65 6.24 3.18
CA CYS A 271 15.64 5.33 2.64
C CYS A 271 16.69 6.11 1.82
N PRO A 272 17.99 5.77 1.93
CA PRO A 272 19.04 6.41 1.15
C PRO A 272 18.77 6.38 -0.36
N GLY A 273 19.14 7.47 -1.04
CA GLY A 273 19.39 7.43 -2.48
C GLY A 273 20.43 6.35 -2.81
N ILE A 274 20.18 5.46 -3.77
CA ILE A 274 21.26 4.63 -4.31
C ILE A 274 22.17 5.58 -5.09
N ASN A 275 23.33 5.90 -4.53
CA ASN A 275 24.35 6.61 -5.26
C ASN A 275 25.08 5.57 -6.14
N PRO A 276 24.98 5.63 -7.48
CA PRO A 276 25.64 4.65 -8.35
C PRO A 276 27.17 4.63 -8.17
N ASP A 277 27.75 5.70 -7.61
CA ASP A 277 29.18 5.84 -7.37
C ASP A 277 29.66 5.25 -6.02
N SER A 278 28.76 4.80 -5.13
CA SER A 278 29.13 4.21 -3.83
C SER A 278 29.18 2.68 -3.82
N ALA A 279 29.06 2.03 -4.98
CA ALA A 279 29.20 0.58 -5.08
C ALA A 279 30.68 0.16 -5.03
N SER A 280 31.27 0.20 -3.85
CA SER A 280 32.59 -0.42 -3.61
C SER A 280 32.44 -1.94 -3.72
N PRO A 281 33.30 -2.65 -4.48
CA PRO A 281 33.29 -4.11 -4.51
C PRO A 281 33.61 -4.68 -3.12
N PRO A 282 33.07 -5.87 -2.76
CA PRO A 282 33.30 -6.48 -1.46
C PRO A 282 34.79 -6.77 -1.26
N VAL A 283 35.36 -6.20 -0.19
CA VAL A 283 36.72 -6.51 0.26
C VAL A 283 36.70 -7.90 0.86
N TYR A 284 37.27 -8.87 0.15
CA TYR A 284 37.60 -10.17 0.74
C TYR A 284 38.78 -9.99 1.68
N SER A 285 38.52 -10.00 2.98
CA SER A 285 39.56 -10.16 3.99
C SER A 285 40.18 -11.56 3.86
N GLY A 286 41.38 -11.62 3.27
CA GLY A 286 42.22 -12.81 3.29
C GLY A 286 42.58 -13.15 4.74
N LYS A 287 42.47 -14.43 5.08
CA LYS A 287 42.98 -14.98 6.34
C LYS A 287 44.48 -15.19 6.20
N GLU A 288 45.26 -14.58 7.10
CA GLU A 288 46.58 -15.10 7.48
C GLU A 288 46.42 -16.32 8.39
#